data_AF-A0ABD7R078-F1
#
_entry.id   AF-A0ABD7R078-F1
#
_cell.length_a   1.000
_cell.length_b   1.000
_cell.length_c   1.000
_cell.angle_alpha   90.00
_cell.angle_beta   90.00
_cell.angle_gamma   90.00
#
_symmetry.space_group_name_H-M   'P 1'
#
loop_
_entity.id
_entity.type
_entity.pdbx_description
1 polymer ?
#
loop_
_entity_poly.entity_id
_entity_poly.type
_entity_poly.pdbx_seq_one_letter_code
_entity_poly.pdbx_strand_id
1 'polypeptide(L)'
;MDGTDVDGTDEGARVLLPVGTVFTPDDIVFHAGKGTRSLEEAIAGADVLVSCPHAGAAIPAELDRFLAPQFTRRLQYDFTDVSTSAVVRRWAAIDPRIVAVENPHPRMIRDPNRARPADLAADLRSAFERVRAAGPGRRVDLSGVDAIRPVTFSFFPLLEPPTDDAALEELAATFEAVAEHGLGVYERTRDDLLERFVESAFATHRSIVTLSFHDTMNHTTRLGGAIDVDRDPADRLPAVVALSNRGDAAGEPRDDQPVTMGPSRLRALAAAHRTGFRAPDDAVTLNQPYLGSQEIIRAGQRFRELAPEASRRGVTLDAVQAEFLREFLLGPGNAAVLSRPGTGWIEPDPAWVDDLARACRDAWDEYRAAVAG
;
A
#
# COMPACT_ATOMS: atom_id res chain seq x y z
N MET A 1 -35.31 -20.20 -20.58
CA MET A 1 -35.30 -19.93 -19.14
C MET A 1 -34.41 -18.72 -18.98
N ASP A 2 -35.01 -17.56 -19.21
CA ASP A 2 -34.36 -16.26 -19.10
C ASP A 2 -34.49 -15.84 -17.64
N GLY A 3 -33.38 -15.93 -16.91
CA GLY A 3 -33.19 -15.26 -15.65
C GLY A 3 -32.58 -13.90 -15.92
N THR A 4 -33.44 -12.91 -16.17
CA THR A 4 -33.04 -11.50 -16.08
C THR A 4 -32.80 -11.18 -14.62
N ASP A 5 -31.53 -11.13 -14.21
CA ASP A 5 -31.14 -10.57 -12.92
C ASP A 5 -31.42 -9.06 -12.94
N VAL A 6 -32.23 -8.67 -11.97
CA VAL A 6 -32.68 -7.31 -11.72
C VAL A 6 -31.84 -6.77 -10.56
N ASP A 7 -30.67 -6.23 -10.86
CA ASP A 7 -30.14 -5.05 -10.17
C ASP A 7 -29.05 -4.41 -11.04
N GLY A 8 -29.33 -3.20 -11.54
CA GLY A 8 -28.64 -2.55 -12.66
C GLY A 8 -27.27 -1.95 -12.34
N THR A 9 -26.43 -2.62 -11.56
CA THR A 9 -25.00 -2.31 -11.48
C THR A 9 -24.23 -3.45 -12.12
N ASP A 10 -23.56 -3.17 -13.24
CA ASP A 10 -22.57 -4.10 -13.80
C ASP A 10 -21.49 -4.34 -12.73
N GLU A 11 -21.58 -5.46 -12.01
CA GLU A 11 -20.64 -5.81 -10.94
C GLU A 11 -19.20 -5.84 -11.46
N GLY A 12 -19.00 -6.11 -12.75
CA GLY A 12 -17.70 -6.12 -13.40
C GLY A 12 -17.17 -4.76 -13.81
N ALA A 13 -18.02 -3.72 -13.86
CA ALA A 13 -17.63 -2.39 -14.29
C ALA A 13 -16.59 -1.79 -13.34
N ARG A 14 -15.56 -1.19 -13.94
CA ARG A 14 -14.50 -0.48 -13.22
C ARG A 14 -15.09 0.63 -12.35
N VAL A 15 -14.45 0.87 -11.21
CA VAL A 15 -14.79 1.99 -10.34
C VAL A 15 -14.01 3.21 -10.80
N LEU A 16 -14.72 4.24 -11.26
CA LEU A 16 -14.13 5.48 -11.76
C LEU A 16 -14.41 6.64 -10.80
N LEU A 17 -13.44 7.54 -10.65
CA LEU A 17 -13.60 8.85 -10.04
C LEU A 17 -14.19 9.82 -11.07
N PRO A 18 -15.12 10.72 -10.69
CA PRO A 18 -15.60 11.75 -11.60
C PRO A 18 -14.46 12.58 -12.20
N VAL A 19 -14.61 13.01 -13.46
CA VAL A 19 -13.64 13.88 -14.15
C VAL A 19 -13.37 15.12 -13.32
N GLY A 20 -12.09 15.48 -13.17
CA GLY A 20 -11.64 16.66 -12.44
C GLY A 20 -11.70 16.53 -10.91
N THR A 21 -11.88 15.31 -10.37
CA THR A 21 -11.79 15.09 -8.92
C THR A 21 -10.39 15.45 -8.44
N VAL A 22 -10.31 16.38 -7.48
CA VAL A 22 -9.06 16.78 -6.80
C VAL A 22 -9.25 16.52 -5.32
N PHE A 23 -8.33 15.75 -4.74
CA PHE A 23 -8.30 15.46 -3.31
C PHE A 23 -7.59 16.57 -2.54
N THR A 24 -7.95 16.71 -1.27
CA THR A 24 -7.28 17.56 -0.30
C THR A 24 -6.58 16.71 0.76
N PRO A 25 -5.65 17.27 1.55
CA PRO A 25 -5.09 16.57 2.70
C PRO A 25 -6.17 16.08 3.68
N ASP A 26 -7.25 16.85 3.88
CA ASP A 26 -8.34 16.41 4.75
C ASP A 26 -9.05 15.18 4.19
N ASP A 27 -9.19 15.01 2.87
CA ASP A 27 -9.85 13.82 2.31
C ASP A 27 -9.09 12.51 2.58
N ILE A 28 -7.77 12.59 2.78
CA ILE A 28 -6.87 11.43 2.77
C ILE A 28 -6.18 11.16 4.12
N VAL A 29 -6.35 12.04 5.10
CA VAL A 29 -5.81 11.87 6.46
C VAL A 29 -6.89 11.38 7.41
N PHE A 30 -6.58 10.34 8.18
CA PHE A 30 -7.49 9.68 9.10
C PHE A 30 -6.88 9.63 10.50
N HIS A 31 -7.67 10.00 11.51
CA HIS A 31 -7.28 9.93 12.91
C HIS A 31 -8.51 9.89 13.81
N ALA A 32 -8.33 9.48 15.06
CA ALA A 32 -9.41 9.42 16.02
C ALA A 32 -9.98 10.83 16.28
N GLY A 33 -11.30 10.93 16.28
CA GLY A 33 -12.01 12.19 16.53
C GLY A 33 -11.97 13.18 15.37
N LYS A 34 -11.61 12.78 14.14
CA LYS A 34 -11.68 13.65 12.96
C LYS A 34 -13.05 14.35 12.85
N GLY A 35 -13.01 15.66 12.58
CA GLY A 35 -14.17 16.56 12.63
C GLY A 35 -14.44 17.20 14.00
N THR A 36 -13.80 16.71 15.08
CA THR A 36 -13.89 17.28 16.44
C THR A 36 -12.54 17.58 17.07
N ARG A 37 -11.50 16.83 16.69
CA ARG A 37 -10.09 16.99 17.08
C ARG A 37 -9.33 17.55 15.87
N SER A 38 -8.43 18.50 16.08
CA SER A 38 -7.57 19.02 15.01
C SER A 38 -6.47 18.02 14.63
N LEU A 39 -5.87 18.18 13.45
CA LEU A 39 -4.74 17.35 13.03
C LEU A 39 -3.51 17.60 13.92
N GLU A 40 -3.27 18.82 14.38
CA GLU A 40 -2.20 19.16 15.31
C GLU A 40 -2.38 18.44 16.65
N GLU A 41 -3.60 18.45 17.18
CA GLU A 41 -3.94 17.71 18.39
C GLU A 41 -3.75 16.21 18.18
N ALA A 42 -4.12 15.68 17.00
CA ALA A 42 -3.91 14.28 16.61
C ALA A 42 -2.43 13.90 16.66
N ILE A 43 -1.57 14.67 15.97
CA ILE A 43 -0.12 14.45 15.90
C ILE A 43 0.54 14.53 17.28
N ALA A 44 0.13 15.49 18.13
CA ALA A 44 0.68 15.61 19.48
C ALA A 44 0.39 14.39 20.37
N GLY A 45 -0.70 13.67 20.08
CA GLY A 45 -1.08 12.46 20.81
C GLY A 45 -0.57 11.16 20.19
N ALA A 46 -0.07 11.19 18.95
CA ALA A 46 0.34 10.02 18.20
C ALA A 46 1.82 9.65 18.37
N ASP A 47 2.13 8.38 18.16
CA ASP A 47 3.49 7.83 18.05
C ASP A 47 3.68 6.98 16.79
N VAL A 48 2.63 6.72 16.02
CA VAL A 48 2.70 6.04 14.73
C VAL A 48 2.08 6.89 13.62
N LEU A 49 2.87 7.13 12.56
CA LEU A 49 2.36 7.61 11.28
C LEU A 49 2.19 6.39 10.35
N VAL A 50 0.97 6.12 9.90
CA VAL A 50 0.67 4.99 9.00
C VAL A 50 0.46 5.52 7.58
N SER A 51 1.20 5.02 6.60
CA SER A 51 0.97 5.30 5.19
C SER A 51 0.38 4.07 4.49
N CYS A 52 -0.61 4.30 3.61
CA CYS A 52 -1.19 3.26 2.76
C CYS A 52 -1.06 3.66 1.27
N PRO A 53 0.15 3.52 0.68
CA PRO A 53 0.47 4.03 -0.65
C PRO A 53 -0.31 3.40 -1.79
N HIS A 54 -0.91 2.22 -1.60
CA HIS A 54 -1.67 1.52 -2.65
C HIS A 54 -3.12 1.22 -2.24
N ALA A 55 -3.66 1.91 -1.24
CA ALA A 55 -5.02 1.69 -0.74
C ALA A 55 -6.11 2.07 -1.77
N GLY A 56 -5.90 3.14 -2.53
CA GLY A 56 -6.85 3.63 -3.52
C GLY A 56 -7.03 2.64 -4.67
N ALA A 57 -8.28 2.44 -5.10
CA ALA A 57 -8.60 1.61 -6.25
C ALA A 57 -9.28 2.39 -7.38
N ALA A 58 -10.04 3.43 -7.07
CA ALA A 58 -10.85 4.16 -8.04
C ALA A 58 -9.98 4.94 -9.05
N ILE A 59 -10.29 4.80 -10.34
CA ILE A 59 -9.47 5.33 -11.43
C ILE A 59 -10.04 6.69 -11.88
N PRO A 60 -9.23 7.75 -12.05
CA PRO A 60 -9.66 8.99 -12.72
C PRO A 60 -10.33 8.70 -14.06
N ALA A 61 -11.58 9.14 -14.25
CA ALA A 61 -12.36 8.84 -15.46
C ALA A 61 -11.69 9.32 -16.76
N GLU A 62 -10.79 10.30 -16.69
CA GLU A 62 -9.96 10.78 -17.81
C GLU A 62 -9.10 9.66 -18.43
N LEU A 63 -8.77 8.64 -17.64
CA LEU A 63 -7.98 7.50 -18.08
C LEU A 63 -8.80 6.35 -18.67
N ASP A 64 -10.12 6.32 -18.49
CA ASP A 64 -10.94 5.15 -18.84
C ASP A 64 -10.83 4.77 -20.31
N ARG A 65 -10.70 5.77 -21.20
CA ARG A 65 -10.51 5.57 -22.64
C ARG A 65 -9.19 4.90 -23.03
N PHE A 66 -8.21 4.83 -22.13
CA PHE A 66 -6.93 4.17 -22.35
C PHE A 66 -6.89 2.76 -21.73
N LEU A 67 -7.90 2.39 -20.94
CA LEU A 67 -7.93 1.11 -20.25
C LEU A 67 -8.40 0.01 -21.19
N ALA A 68 -7.70 -1.12 -21.14
CA ALA A 68 -8.09 -2.30 -21.89
C ALA A 68 -9.54 -2.71 -21.54
N PRO A 69 -10.42 -3.03 -22.50
CA PRO A 69 -11.82 -3.37 -22.22
C PRO A 69 -12.00 -4.53 -21.24
N GLN A 70 -11.08 -5.49 -21.25
CA GLN A 70 -11.06 -6.64 -20.35
C GLN A 70 -10.56 -6.33 -18.93
N PHE A 71 -10.13 -5.10 -18.64
CA PHE A 71 -9.69 -4.69 -17.31
C PHE A 71 -10.93 -4.45 -16.43
N THR A 72 -11.36 -5.50 -15.74
CA THR A 72 -12.55 -5.53 -14.88
C THR A 72 -12.29 -4.96 -13.48
N ARG A 73 -13.35 -4.74 -12.70
CA ARG A 73 -13.24 -4.37 -11.27
C ARG A 73 -12.38 -5.35 -10.48
N ARG A 74 -12.47 -6.65 -10.76
CA ARG A 74 -11.62 -7.69 -10.15
C ARG A 74 -10.14 -7.39 -10.36
N LEU A 75 -9.73 -7.13 -11.60
CA LEU A 75 -8.33 -6.85 -11.95
C LEU A 75 -7.86 -5.50 -11.41
N GLN A 76 -8.75 -4.50 -11.41
CA GLN A 76 -8.52 -3.20 -10.81
C GLN A 76 -8.16 -3.33 -9.33
N TYR A 77 -8.96 -4.06 -8.56
CA TYR A 77 -8.76 -4.20 -7.12
C TYR A 77 -7.60 -5.14 -6.78
N ASP A 78 -7.40 -6.22 -7.55
CA ASP A 78 -6.23 -7.11 -7.41
C ASP A 78 -4.90 -6.36 -7.55
N PHE A 79 -4.86 -5.36 -8.43
CA PHE A 79 -3.69 -4.53 -8.71
C PHE A 79 -3.38 -3.47 -7.63
N THR A 80 -4.13 -3.45 -6.53
CA THR A 80 -4.03 -2.48 -5.43
C THR A 80 -3.97 -3.20 -4.09
N ASP A 81 -3.63 -2.49 -3.02
CA ASP A 81 -3.62 -3.02 -1.65
C ASP A 81 -4.94 -2.58 -0.97
N VAL A 82 -6.07 -2.82 -1.65
CA VAL A 82 -7.38 -2.23 -1.29
C VAL A 82 -7.89 -2.66 0.09
N SER A 83 -7.39 -3.78 0.62
CA SER A 83 -7.85 -4.29 1.92
C SER A 83 -7.26 -3.49 3.09
N THR A 84 -6.13 -2.82 2.86
CA THR A 84 -5.50 -1.92 3.84
C THR A 84 -6.45 -0.80 4.29
N SER A 85 -7.21 -0.19 3.38
CA SER A 85 -8.02 1.01 3.67
C SER A 85 -9.06 0.76 4.77
N ALA A 86 -9.83 -0.33 4.67
CA ALA A 86 -10.88 -0.64 5.65
C ALA A 86 -10.29 -0.85 7.05
N VAL A 87 -9.19 -1.61 7.14
CA VAL A 87 -8.51 -1.92 8.40
C VAL A 87 -7.84 -0.69 9.01
N VAL A 88 -7.08 0.06 8.22
CA VAL A 88 -6.31 1.21 8.71
C VAL A 88 -7.21 2.38 9.09
N ARG A 89 -8.26 2.69 8.32
CA ARG A 89 -9.26 3.70 8.72
C ARG A 89 -9.93 3.31 10.02
N ARG A 90 -10.31 2.03 10.17
CA ARG A 90 -10.94 1.56 11.40
C ARG A 90 -9.98 1.65 12.59
N TRP A 91 -8.72 1.25 12.41
CA TRP A 91 -7.68 1.39 13.43
C TRP A 91 -7.46 2.85 13.82
N ALA A 92 -7.30 3.75 12.86
CA ALA A 92 -7.14 5.18 13.10
C ALA A 92 -8.35 5.80 13.81
N ALA A 93 -9.55 5.28 13.58
CA ALA A 93 -10.75 5.74 14.27
C ALA A 93 -10.81 5.31 15.75
N ILE A 94 -10.20 4.18 16.13
CA ILE A 94 -10.26 3.65 17.51
C ILE A 94 -8.99 3.88 18.34
N ASP A 95 -7.86 4.14 17.69
CA ASP A 95 -6.58 4.36 18.35
C ASP A 95 -6.13 5.82 18.19
N PRO A 96 -6.23 6.66 19.25
CA PRO A 96 -5.85 8.06 19.18
C PRO A 96 -4.34 8.29 19.08
N ARG A 97 -3.53 7.21 19.11
CA ARG A 97 -2.08 7.24 19.05
C ARG A 97 -1.53 7.02 17.63
N ILE A 98 -2.40 6.90 16.63
CA ILE A 98 -1.97 6.84 15.23
C ILE A 98 -2.60 7.95 14.40
N VAL A 99 -1.91 8.35 13.34
CA VAL A 99 -2.46 9.12 12.22
C VAL A 99 -2.17 8.32 10.96
N ALA A 100 -3.18 8.14 10.12
CA ALA A 100 -3.05 7.44 8.85
C ALA A 100 -3.19 8.41 7.66
N VAL A 101 -2.47 8.13 6.57
CA VAL A 101 -2.59 8.82 5.29
C VAL A 101 -2.69 7.79 4.17
N GLU A 102 -3.69 7.92 3.30
CA GLU A 102 -3.95 6.97 2.22
C GLU A 102 -3.77 7.61 0.85
N ASN A 103 -3.15 6.90 -0.08
CA ASN A 103 -3.17 7.33 -1.48
C ASN A 103 -4.58 7.08 -2.05
N PRO A 104 -5.31 8.13 -2.50
CA PRO A 104 -6.67 7.95 -3.01
C PRO A 104 -6.69 7.33 -4.41
N HIS A 105 -5.56 7.34 -5.12
CA HIS A 105 -5.42 6.79 -6.46
C HIS A 105 -4.80 5.39 -6.43
N PRO A 106 -5.13 4.51 -7.39
CA PRO A 106 -4.44 3.25 -7.57
C PRO A 106 -3.00 3.48 -7.98
N ARG A 107 -2.12 2.56 -7.53
CA ARG A 107 -0.69 2.55 -7.92
C ARG A 107 -0.47 2.48 -9.43
N MET A 108 -1.52 2.12 -10.18
CA MET A 108 -1.59 2.21 -11.64
C MET A 108 -1.32 3.61 -12.19
N ILE A 109 -1.73 4.68 -11.49
CA ILE A 109 -1.53 6.07 -11.95
C ILE A 109 -0.05 6.41 -12.00
N ARG A 110 0.64 6.11 -10.91
CA ARG A 110 2.08 5.99 -10.77
C ARG A 110 2.32 5.40 -9.40
N ASP A 111 3.21 4.43 -9.30
CA ASP A 111 3.48 3.78 -8.03
C ASP A 111 4.29 4.73 -7.09
N PRO A 112 3.73 5.22 -5.97
CA PRO A 112 4.46 6.08 -5.01
C PRO A 112 5.64 5.39 -4.34
N ASN A 113 5.71 4.05 -4.40
CA ASN A 113 6.82 3.25 -3.91
C ASN A 113 7.88 2.96 -4.98
N ARG A 114 7.86 3.70 -6.09
CA ARG A 114 8.91 3.76 -7.10
C ARG A 114 9.52 5.16 -7.16
N ALA A 115 10.70 5.25 -7.78
CA ALA A 115 11.27 6.55 -8.12
C ALA A 115 10.38 7.23 -9.17
N ARG A 116 10.22 8.56 -9.07
CA ARG A 116 9.53 9.33 -10.10
C ARG A 116 10.36 9.24 -11.39
N PRO A 117 9.76 8.87 -12.52
CA PRO A 117 10.48 8.81 -13.79
C PRO A 117 10.92 10.22 -14.21
N ALA A 118 12.07 10.31 -14.88
CA ALA A 118 12.57 11.57 -15.44
C ALA A 118 11.85 11.94 -16.74
N ASP A 119 11.42 10.93 -17.50
CA ASP A 119 10.66 11.04 -18.74
C ASP A 119 9.63 9.91 -18.79
N LEU A 120 8.37 10.24 -18.51
CA LEU A 120 7.31 9.23 -18.41
C LEU A 120 6.95 8.64 -19.78
N ALA A 121 6.98 9.43 -20.85
CA ALA A 121 6.67 8.97 -22.19
C ALA A 121 7.71 7.96 -22.69
N ALA A 122 9.01 8.22 -22.42
CA ALA A 122 10.08 7.29 -22.74
C ALA A 122 9.98 5.96 -21.97
N ASP A 123 9.65 6.01 -20.68
CA ASP A 123 9.46 4.81 -19.86
C ASP A 123 8.24 4.00 -20.35
N LEU A 124 7.11 4.66 -20.63
CA LEU A 124 5.92 4.01 -21.20
C LEU A 124 6.20 3.36 -22.56
N ARG A 125 6.92 4.05 -23.46
CA ARG A 125 7.34 3.50 -24.77
C ARG A 125 8.11 2.19 -24.56
N SER A 126 9.10 2.25 -23.68
CA SER A 126 9.95 1.10 -23.35
C SER A 126 9.15 -0.05 -22.73
N ALA A 127 8.21 0.24 -21.84
CA ALA A 127 7.34 -0.76 -21.23
C ALA A 127 6.45 -1.46 -22.27
N PHE A 128 5.80 -0.70 -23.17
CA PHE A 128 5.00 -1.27 -24.26
C PHE A 128 5.84 -2.11 -25.22
N GLU A 129 7.06 -1.67 -25.57
CA GLU A 129 7.97 -2.43 -26.43
C GLU A 129 8.38 -3.77 -25.79
N ARG A 130 8.72 -3.78 -24.50
CA ARG A 130 9.04 -5.01 -23.76
C ARG A 130 7.85 -5.97 -23.71
N VAL A 131 6.64 -5.46 -23.43
CA VAL A 131 5.42 -6.28 -23.42
C VAL A 131 5.14 -6.86 -24.81
N ARG A 132 5.26 -6.05 -25.86
CA ARG A 132 5.06 -6.49 -27.25
C ARG A 132 6.06 -7.58 -27.64
N ALA A 133 7.33 -7.42 -27.27
CA ALA A 133 8.37 -8.40 -27.55
C ALA A 133 8.16 -9.73 -26.80
N ALA A 134 7.65 -9.68 -25.56
CA ALA A 134 7.34 -10.88 -24.79
C ALA A 134 6.13 -11.65 -25.35
N GLY A 135 5.15 -10.94 -25.89
CA GLY A 135 3.91 -11.50 -26.43
C GLY A 135 2.78 -11.57 -25.39
N PRO A 136 1.52 -11.79 -25.83
CA PRO A 136 0.34 -11.69 -24.96
C PRO A 136 0.37 -12.64 -23.76
N GLY A 137 0.12 -12.11 -22.55
CA GLY A 137 0.04 -12.88 -21.31
C GLY A 137 1.36 -13.50 -20.83
N ARG A 138 2.49 -13.11 -21.43
CA ARG A 138 3.81 -13.64 -21.08
C ARG A 138 4.46 -12.78 -19.99
N ARG A 139 5.19 -13.44 -19.09
CA ARG A 139 6.03 -12.77 -18.09
C ARG A 139 7.05 -11.88 -18.78
N VAL A 140 7.12 -10.63 -18.32
CA VAL A 140 8.01 -9.59 -18.85
C VAL A 140 8.66 -8.84 -17.70
N ASP A 141 9.94 -8.53 -17.86
CA ASP A 141 10.68 -7.70 -16.91
C ASP A 141 10.50 -6.21 -17.24
N LEU A 142 9.81 -5.50 -16.37
CA LEU A 142 9.57 -4.05 -16.48
C LEU A 142 10.47 -3.25 -15.53
N SER A 143 11.47 -3.88 -14.92
CA SER A 143 12.38 -3.20 -14.00
C SER A 143 12.97 -1.95 -14.64
N GLY A 144 12.85 -0.84 -13.92
CA GLY A 144 13.35 0.48 -14.33
C GLY A 144 12.39 1.28 -15.22
N VAL A 145 11.27 0.70 -15.66
CA VAL A 145 10.24 1.36 -16.48
C VAL A 145 8.82 1.01 -15.98
N ASP A 146 8.70 0.56 -14.73
CA ASP A 146 7.47 0.06 -14.11
C ASP A 146 6.74 1.09 -13.24
N ALA A 147 7.10 2.38 -13.36
CA ALA A 147 6.39 3.47 -12.67
C ALA A 147 4.90 3.51 -13.06
N ILE A 148 4.59 3.24 -14.33
CA ILE A 148 3.26 2.94 -14.86
C ILE A 148 3.37 1.64 -15.67
N ARG A 149 2.55 0.65 -15.34
CA ARG A 149 2.58 -0.65 -16.01
C ARG A 149 1.46 -0.74 -17.05
N PRO A 150 1.75 -1.10 -18.31
CA PRO A 150 0.72 -1.36 -19.32
C PRO A 150 -0.01 -2.70 -19.11
N VAL A 151 0.46 -3.53 -18.17
CA VAL A 151 -0.09 -4.83 -17.81
C VAL A 151 -0.13 -5.04 -16.29
N THR A 152 -1.04 -5.89 -15.81
CA THR A 152 -1.13 -6.27 -14.40
C THR A 152 0.09 -7.08 -13.94
N PHE A 153 0.16 -7.45 -12.65
CA PHE A 153 1.20 -8.36 -12.15
C PHE A 153 1.09 -9.78 -12.73
N SER A 154 -0.11 -10.19 -13.16
CA SER A 154 -0.36 -11.43 -13.92
C SER A 154 -0.21 -11.26 -15.44
N PHE A 155 0.31 -10.11 -15.91
CA PHE A 155 0.57 -9.82 -17.33
C PHE A 155 -0.68 -9.75 -18.22
N PHE A 156 -1.85 -9.46 -17.64
CA PHE A 156 -3.04 -9.11 -18.42
C PHE A 156 -3.00 -7.65 -18.85
N PRO A 157 -3.50 -7.30 -20.04
CA PRO A 157 -3.53 -5.92 -20.48
C PRO A 157 -4.31 -5.03 -19.52
N LEU A 158 -3.66 -3.94 -19.12
CA LEU A 158 -4.24 -2.88 -18.31
C LEU A 158 -4.51 -1.66 -19.19
N LEU A 159 -3.55 -1.30 -20.06
CA LEU A 159 -3.67 -0.22 -21.03
C LEU A 159 -3.83 -0.77 -22.46
N GLU A 160 -4.60 -0.07 -23.27
CA GLU A 160 -4.56 -0.23 -24.71
C GLU A 160 -3.24 0.33 -25.26
N PRO A 161 -2.53 -0.41 -26.14
CA PRO A 161 -1.31 0.10 -26.76
C PRO A 161 -1.59 1.36 -27.58
N PRO A 162 -0.81 2.45 -27.42
CA PRO A 162 -0.96 3.64 -28.24
C PRO A 162 -0.71 3.32 -29.72
N THR A 163 -1.46 3.97 -30.60
CA THR A 163 -1.42 3.73 -32.05
C THR A 163 -0.23 4.38 -32.75
N ASP A 164 0.28 5.47 -32.17
CA ASP A 164 1.40 6.27 -32.67
C ASP A 164 2.04 7.05 -31.51
N ASP A 165 3.09 7.83 -31.82
CA ASP A 165 3.78 8.66 -30.82
C ASP A 165 2.89 9.74 -30.23
N ALA A 166 1.96 10.32 -31.00
CA ALA A 166 1.07 11.37 -30.48
C ALA A 166 0.11 10.81 -29.42
N ALA A 167 -0.44 9.60 -29.65
CA ALA A 167 -1.26 8.90 -28.69
C ALA A 167 -0.48 8.51 -27.41
N LEU A 168 0.80 8.15 -27.55
CA LEU A 168 1.67 7.88 -26.41
C LEU A 168 1.93 9.14 -25.57
N GLU A 169 2.22 10.28 -26.22
CA GLU A 169 2.40 11.55 -25.51
C GLU A 169 1.10 12.00 -24.82
N GLU A 170 -0.06 11.82 -25.46
CA GLU A 170 -1.36 12.11 -24.85
C GLU A 170 -1.62 11.23 -23.61
N LEU A 171 -1.29 9.94 -23.72
CA LEU A 171 -1.39 8.99 -22.61
C LEU A 171 -0.51 9.44 -21.42
N ALA A 172 0.77 9.71 -21.69
CA ALA A 172 1.72 10.17 -20.67
C ALA A 172 1.25 11.47 -20.01
N ALA A 173 0.88 12.48 -20.81
CA ALA A 173 0.40 13.76 -20.31
C ALA A 173 -0.89 13.62 -19.47
N THR A 174 -1.80 12.71 -19.86
CA THR A 174 -3.02 12.47 -19.07
C THR A 174 -2.68 11.84 -17.72
N PHE A 175 -1.79 10.85 -17.68
CA PHE A 175 -1.32 10.27 -16.42
C PHE A 175 -0.64 11.30 -15.51
N GLU A 176 0.23 12.16 -16.06
CA GLU A 176 0.88 13.22 -15.30
C GLU A 176 -0.13 14.22 -14.72
N ALA A 177 -1.10 14.65 -15.53
CA ALA A 177 -2.13 15.59 -15.10
C ALA A 177 -2.97 15.03 -13.95
N VAL A 178 -3.51 13.81 -14.09
CA VAL A 178 -4.36 13.22 -13.06
C VAL A 178 -3.57 12.76 -11.83
N ALA A 179 -2.27 12.46 -11.97
CA ALA A 179 -1.44 12.13 -10.81
C ALA A 179 -1.42 13.27 -9.78
N GLU A 180 -1.33 14.52 -10.21
CA GLU A 180 -1.26 15.67 -9.29
C GLU A 180 -2.56 15.90 -8.50
N HIS A 181 -3.70 15.39 -8.99
CA HIS A 181 -5.01 15.54 -8.34
C HIS A 181 -5.19 14.67 -7.08
N GLY A 182 -4.42 13.59 -6.94
CA GLY A 182 -4.58 12.66 -5.82
C GLY A 182 -3.25 12.11 -5.32
N LEU A 183 -2.45 11.50 -6.21
CA LEU A 183 -1.13 10.98 -5.87
C LEU A 183 -0.16 12.09 -5.42
N GLY A 184 -0.13 13.23 -6.12
CA GLY A 184 0.69 14.37 -5.74
C GLY A 184 0.28 14.95 -4.38
N VAL A 185 -1.03 14.96 -4.09
CA VAL A 185 -1.57 15.38 -2.79
C VAL A 185 -1.14 14.40 -1.69
N TYR A 186 -1.23 13.10 -1.96
CA TYR A 186 -0.76 12.05 -1.05
C TYR A 186 0.73 12.19 -0.73
N GLU A 187 1.60 12.31 -1.73
CA GLU A 187 3.05 12.40 -1.48
C GLU A 187 3.42 13.62 -0.66
N ARG A 188 2.88 14.80 -1.01
CA ARG A 188 3.11 16.03 -0.23
C ARG A 188 2.58 15.90 1.19
N THR A 189 1.37 15.36 1.36
CA THR A 189 0.75 15.21 2.68
C THR A 189 1.50 14.20 3.55
N ARG A 190 1.93 13.06 2.99
CA ARG A 190 2.74 12.06 3.68
C ARG A 190 4.07 12.66 4.17
N ASP A 191 4.76 13.39 3.29
CA ASP A 191 6.07 13.97 3.59
C ASP A 191 5.94 15.10 4.64
N ASP A 192 4.92 15.97 4.51
CA ASP A 192 4.60 16.99 5.51
C ASP A 192 4.23 16.38 6.87
N LEU A 193 3.44 15.30 6.89
CA LEU A 193 3.10 14.59 8.13
C LEU A 193 4.33 14.00 8.79
N LEU A 194 5.25 13.41 8.02
CA LEU A 194 6.50 12.86 8.56
C LEU A 194 7.31 13.93 9.30
N GLU A 195 7.50 15.10 8.68
CA GLU A 195 8.25 16.20 9.32
C GLU A 195 7.51 16.74 10.56
N ARG A 196 6.18 16.87 10.52
CA ARG A 196 5.38 17.29 11.69
C ARG A 196 5.44 16.28 12.84
N PHE A 197 5.48 14.99 12.54
CA PHE A 197 5.69 13.93 13.54
C PHE A 197 7.08 14.03 14.15
N VAL A 198 8.12 14.27 13.36
CA VAL A 198 9.50 14.49 13.84
C VAL A 198 9.58 15.73 14.75
N GLU A 199 8.96 16.85 14.36
CA GLU A 199 8.90 18.06 15.17
C GLU A 199 8.20 17.80 16.51
N SER A 200 7.04 17.13 16.48
CA SER A 200 6.31 16.72 17.67
C SER A 200 7.14 15.79 18.56
N ALA A 201 7.85 14.82 17.97
CA ALA A 201 8.73 13.89 18.68
C ALA A 201 9.83 14.63 19.46
N PHE A 202 10.47 15.62 18.83
CA PHE A 202 11.50 16.44 19.49
C PHE A 202 10.94 17.39 20.55
N ALA A 203 9.76 17.96 20.34
CA ALA A 203 9.10 18.82 21.31
C ALA A 203 8.62 18.05 22.55
N THR A 204 8.19 16.80 22.37
CA THR A 204 7.57 15.97 23.42
C THR A 204 8.48 14.89 23.99
N HIS A 205 9.70 14.75 23.44
CA HIS A 205 10.64 13.67 23.77
C HIS A 205 10.05 12.27 23.57
N ARG A 206 9.18 12.11 22.56
CA ARG A 206 8.51 10.84 22.26
C ARG A 206 9.15 10.18 21.04
N SER A 207 9.33 8.86 21.11
CA SER A 207 9.72 8.07 19.95
C SER A 207 8.57 7.99 18.93
N ILE A 208 8.90 8.03 17.64
CA ILE A 208 7.92 7.84 16.56
C ILE A 208 8.31 6.67 15.67
N VAL A 209 7.29 6.01 15.12
CA VAL A 209 7.45 5.02 14.06
C VAL A 209 6.63 5.45 12.85
N THR A 210 7.21 5.42 11.65
CA THR A 210 6.44 5.47 10.41
C THR A 210 6.26 4.07 9.84
N LEU A 211 5.01 3.70 9.56
CA LEU A 211 4.58 2.37 9.14
C LEU A 211 4.01 2.44 7.71
N SER A 212 4.70 1.81 6.76
CA SER A 212 4.17 1.57 5.42
C SER A 212 3.30 0.32 5.44
N PHE A 213 1.98 0.46 5.40
CA PHE A 213 1.02 -0.64 5.51
C PHE A 213 0.59 -1.12 4.13
N HIS A 214 0.77 -2.42 3.88
CA HIS A 214 0.58 -3.07 2.60
C HIS A 214 -0.21 -4.37 2.74
N ASP A 215 -0.75 -4.82 1.62
CA ASP A 215 -1.27 -6.17 1.50
C ASP A 215 -0.97 -6.78 0.12
N THR A 216 -0.75 -8.10 0.10
CA THR A 216 -0.66 -8.85 -1.16
C THR A 216 -1.21 -10.27 -0.99
N MET A 217 -1.58 -10.90 -2.10
CA MET A 217 -2.03 -12.29 -2.10
C MET A 217 -0.90 -13.28 -2.34
N ASN A 218 -1.03 -14.50 -1.79
CA ASN A 218 -0.18 -15.63 -2.15
C ASN A 218 -0.60 -16.30 -3.46
N HIS A 219 -1.74 -15.88 -4.01
CA HIS A 219 -2.24 -16.30 -5.30
C HIS A 219 -2.23 -15.12 -6.30
N THR A 220 -2.23 -15.45 -7.58
CA THR A 220 -2.29 -14.51 -8.69
C THR A 220 -3.51 -14.81 -9.57
N THR A 221 -3.91 -13.81 -10.32
CA THR A 221 -5.16 -13.84 -11.09
C THR A 221 -5.02 -14.64 -12.38
N ARG A 222 -6.04 -15.41 -12.75
CA ARG A 222 -6.27 -16.01 -14.07
C ARG A 222 -7.06 -15.09 -14.99
N LEU A 223 -7.11 -15.41 -16.28
CA LEU A 223 -7.86 -14.64 -17.27
C LEU A 223 -9.36 -14.50 -16.93
N GLY A 224 -9.95 -15.51 -16.29
CA GLY A 224 -11.36 -15.47 -15.83
C GLY A 224 -11.59 -14.72 -14.52
N GLY A 225 -10.57 -14.04 -13.98
CA GLY A 225 -10.65 -13.27 -12.74
C GLY A 225 -10.55 -14.07 -11.43
N ALA A 226 -10.42 -15.40 -11.51
CA ALA A 226 -10.10 -16.23 -10.34
C ALA A 226 -8.69 -15.92 -9.82
N ILE A 227 -8.55 -15.73 -8.51
CA ILE A 227 -7.26 -15.51 -7.84
C ILE A 227 -6.85 -16.80 -7.10
N ASP A 228 -6.36 -17.78 -7.85
CA ASP A 228 -6.10 -19.15 -7.38
C ASP A 228 -4.79 -19.74 -7.94
N VAL A 229 -3.96 -18.94 -8.62
CA VAL A 229 -2.65 -19.40 -9.11
C VAL A 229 -1.59 -19.08 -8.08
N ASP A 230 -1.13 -20.11 -7.39
CA ASP A 230 0.01 -20.08 -6.48
C ASP A 230 1.18 -19.21 -6.97
N ARG A 231 1.65 -18.29 -6.13
CA ARG A 231 2.96 -17.64 -6.32
C ARG A 231 4.09 -18.64 -6.11
N ASP A 232 5.25 -18.34 -6.69
CA ASP A 232 6.49 -19.06 -6.41
C ASP A 232 6.77 -19.03 -4.90
N PRO A 233 7.25 -20.14 -4.28
CA PRO A 233 7.41 -20.20 -2.82
C PRO A 233 8.26 -19.07 -2.22
N ALA A 234 9.25 -18.56 -2.96
CA ALA A 234 10.11 -17.46 -2.54
C ALA A 234 9.39 -16.10 -2.50
N ASP A 235 8.23 -15.98 -3.15
CA ASP A 235 7.41 -14.76 -3.23
C ASP A 235 6.17 -14.83 -2.33
N ARG A 236 6.02 -15.91 -1.54
CA ARG A 236 4.88 -16.09 -0.64
C ARG A 236 5.10 -15.37 0.68
N LEU A 237 4.06 -14.71 1.15
CA LEU A 237 3.95 -14.18 2.50
C LEU A 237 3.67 -15.27 3.53
N PRO A 238 4.02 -15.02 4.81
CA PRO A 238 3.53 -15.82 5.91
C PRO A 238 2.01 -15.65 6.09
N ALA A 239 1.42 -16.45 6.98
CA ALA A 239 -0.04 -16.50 7.14
C ALA A 239 -0.68 -15.20 7.66
N VAL A 240 0.09 -14.26 8.22
CA VAL A 240 -0.43 -12.97 8.71
C VAL A 240 0.32 -11.80 8.09
N VAL A 241 1.60 -11.61 8.42
CA VAL A 241 2.34 -10.39 8.01
C VAL A 241 3.85 -10.61 7.94
N ALA A 242 4.49 -10.01 6.95
CA ALA A 242 5.94 -9.84 6.92
C ALA A 242 6.30 -8.40 7.32
N LEU A 243 7.14 -8.24 8.34
CA LEU A 243 7.63 -6.93 8.79
C LEU A 243 9.03 -6.66 8.23
N SER A 244 9.25 -5.49 7.64
CA SER A 244 10.48 -5.22 6.92
C SER A 244 11.14 -3.93 7.34
N ASN A 245 12.44 -4.01 7.65
CA ASN A 245 13.30 -2.88 8.00
C ASN A 245 14.50 -2.74 7.07
N ARG A 246 14.54 -3.42 5.92
CA ARG A 246 15.68 -3.50 4.98
C ARG A 246 16.81 -4.45 5.36
N GLY A 247 16.72 -5.07 6.54
CA GLY A 247 17.67 -6.06 7.04
C GLY A 247 17.53 -7.45 6.41
N ASP A 248 18.20 -8.42 7.01
CA ASP A 248 18.10 -9.84 6.71
C ASP A 248 16.88 -10.50 7.40
N ALA A 249 16.78 -11.83 7.35
CA ALA A 249 15.68 -12.57 7.97
C ALA A 249 15.62 -12.46 9.51
N ALA A 250 16.67 -11.96 10.17
CA ALA A 250 16.68 -11.63 11.59
C ALA A 250 16.43 -10.14 11.87
N GLY A 251 16.33 -9.31 10.82
CA GLY A 251 16.22 -7.86 10.92
C GLY A 251 17.57 -7.15 11.00
N GLU A 252 18.69 -7.87 10.90
CA GLU A 252 20.04 -7.32 11.01
C GLU A 252 20.49 -6.65 9.70
N PRO A 253 21.43 -5.69 9.73
CA PRO A 253 21.95 -5.07 8.52
C PRO A 253 22.52 -6.09 7.52
N ARG A 254 22.30 -5.82 6.23
CA ARG A 254 22.88 -6.61 5.12
C ARG A 254 24.03 -5.82 4.52
N ASP A 255 25.25 -6.26 4.78
CA ASP A 255 26.47 -5.58 4.32
C ASP A 255 26.49 -4.09 4.74
N ASP A 256 26.65 -3.18 3.78
CA ASP A 256 26.66 -1.72 3.97
C ASP A 256 25.26 -1.09 3.92
N GLN A 257 24.19 -1.88 3.75
CA GLN A 257 22.83 -1.37 3.65
C GLN A 257 22.26 -1.09 5.03
N PRO A 258 21.96 0.18 5.36
CA PRO A 258 21.43 0.54 6.66
C PRO A 258 19.99 0.04 6.83
N VAL A 259 19.69 -0.50 8.01
CA VAL A 259 18.31 -0.78 8.41
C VAL A 259 17.54 0.51 8.70
N THR A 260 16.22 0.43 8.62
CA THR A 260 15.27 1.54 8.80
C THR A 260 14.60 1.53 10.17
N MET A 261 14.66 0.41 10.89
CA MET A 261 14.28 0.23 12.28
C MET A 261 15.33 -0.64 12.98
N GLY A 262 15.64 -0.34 14.25
CA GLY A 262 16.57 -1.15 15.05
C GLY A 262 16.18 -2.64 15.12
N PRO A 263 17.11 -3.60 14.94
CA PRO A 263 16.77 -5.04 14.84
C PRO A 263 16.03 -5.59 16.08
N SER A 264 16.41 -5.17 17.29
CA SER A 264 15.72 -5.57 18.52
C SER A 264 14.28 -5.07 18.57
N ARG A 265 14.02 -3.84 18.10
CA ARG A 265 12.69 -3.25 18.06
C ARG A 265 11.82 -3.90 16.99
N LEU A 266 12.39 -4.25 15.82
CA LEU A 266 11.68 -5.01 14.79
C LEU A 266 11.24 -6.39 15.34
N ARG A 267 12.12 -7.09 16.05
CA ARG A 267 11.79 -8.37 16.69
C ARG A 267 10.73 -8.22 17.79
N ALA A 268 10.80 -7.14 18.58
CA ALA A 268 9.75 -6.81 19.56
C ALA A 268 8.41 -6.53 18.88
N LEU A 269 8.39 -5.78 17.78
CA LEU A 269 7.20 -5.52 16.98
C LEU A 269 6.60 -6.80 16.41
N ALA A 270 7.43 -7.72 15.92
CA ALA A 270 6.99 -9.03 15.44
C ALA A 270 6.37 -9.89 16.55
N ALA A 271 6.99 -9.95 17.73
CA ALA A 271 6.44 -10.65 18.90
C ALA A 271 5.09 -10.05 19.33
N ALA A 272 4.98 -8.73 19.28
CA ALA A 272 3.76 -8.01 19.58
C ALA A 272 2.64 -8.30 18.55
N HIS A 273 2.98 -8.40 17.26
CA HIS A 273 2.03 -8.81 16.21
C HIS A 273 1.56 -10.25 16.41
N ARG A 274 2.45 -11.19 16.75
CA ARG A 274 2.04 -12.58 17.08
C ARG A 274 1.02 -12.61 18.22
N THR A 275 1.24 -11.80 19.25
CA THR A 275 0.32 -11.68 20.39
C THR A 275 -1.00 -11.05 19.98
N GLY A 276 -0.99 -9.87 19.36
CA GLY A 276 -2.19 -9.12 18.98
C GLY A 276 -3.07 -9.87 17.98
N PHE A 277 -2.47 -10.53 16.98
CA PHE A 277 -3.17 -11.33 15.99
C PHE A 277 -3.40 -12.79 16.41
N ARG A 278 -2.97 -13.19 17.61
CA ARG A 278 -3.05 -14.57 18.12
C ARG A 278 -2.46 -15.59 17.13
N ALA A 279 -1.36 -15.21 16.51
CA ALA A 279 -0.74 -15.93 15.41
C ALA A 279 0.40 -16.83 15.90
N PRO A 280 0.63 -18.00 15.29
CA PRO A 280 1.81 -18.82 15.56
C PRO A 280 3.10 -18.10 15.13
N ASP A 281 4.25 -18.61 15.59
CA ASP A 281 5.53 -17.92 15.40
C ASP A 281 5.91 -17.70 13.93
N ASP A 282 5.58 -18.65 13.06
CA ASP A 282 5.87 -18.65 11.62
C ASP A 282 4.87 -17.82 10.79
N ALA A 283 3.75 -17.40 11.38
CA ALA A 283 2.77 -16.54 10.71
C ALA A 283 3.20 -15.06 10.64
N VAL A 284 4.23 -14.69 11.39
CA VAL A 284 4.85 -13.35 11.35
C VAL A 284 6.35 -13.50 11.07
N THR A 285 6.79 -13.05 9.90
CA THR A 285 8.19 -13.15 9.45
C THR A 285 8.82 -11.78 9.26
N LEU A 286 10.14 -11.75 9.07
CA LEU A 286 10.90 -10.52 8.85
C LEU A 286 11.54 -10.52 7.46
N ASN A 287 11.47 -9.37 6.77
CA ASN A 287 12.22 -9.07 5.54
C ASN A 287 12.09 -10.13 4.41
N GLN A 288 11.03 -10.94 4.41
CA GLN A 288 10.75 -11.97 3.41
C GLN A 288 9.25 -12.02 3.11
N PRO A 289 8.85 -11.98 1.82
CA PRO A 289 9.70 -11.89 0.63
C PRO A 289 10.17 -10.44 0.36
N TYR A 290 9.59 -9.45 1.05
CA TYR A 290 9.88 -8.04 0.84
C TYR A 290 10.86 -7.49 1.86
N LEU A 291 11.81 -6.69 1.38
CA LEU A 291 12.82 -6.02 2.21
C LEU A 291 12.39 -4.60 2.62
N GLY A 292 11.19 -4.17 2.27
CA GLY A 292 10.71 -2.82 2.53
C GLY A 292 10.62 -1.93 1.29
N SER A 293 9.75 -0.93 1.39
CA SER A 293 9.30 -0.03 0.35
C SER A 293 10.22 1.19 0.20
N GLN A 294 10.03 1.94 -0.88
CA GLN A 294 10.72 3.22 -1.08
C GLN A 294 10.37 4.23 0.02
N GLU A 295 9.15 4.19 0.57
CA GLU A 295 8.72 5.05 1.67
C GLU A 295 9.58 4.86 2.92
N ILE A 296 9.78 3.62 3.38
CA ILE A 296 10.59 3.38 4.58
C ILE A 296 12.08 3.66 4.32
N ILE A 297 12.55 3.48 3.07
CA ILE A 297 13.92 3.82 2.67
C ILE A 297 14.14 5.33 2.75
N ARG A 298 13.21 6.14 2.23
CA ARG A 298 13.28 7.62 2.30
C ARG A 298 13.18 8.11 3.74
N ALA A 299 12.23 7.60 4.52
CA ALA A 299 12.10 7.95 5.93
C ALA A 299 13.37 7.57 6.72
N GLY A 300 13.92 6.37 6.49
CA GLY A 300 15.17 5.94 7.12
C GLY A 300 16.38 6.79 6.73
N GLN A 301 16.46 7.28 5.48
CA GLN A 301 17.47 8.26 5.07
C GLN A 301 17.34 9.55 5.89
N ARG A 302 16.12 10.11 5.96
CA ARG A 302 15.84 11.32 6.74
C ARG A 302 16.16 11.16 8.22
N PHE A 303 15.79 10.03 8.83
CA PHE A 303 16.06 9.76 10.24
C PHE A 303 17.54 9.62 10.56
N ARG A 304 18.36 9.11 9.62
CA ARG A 304 19.82 9.08 9.79
C ARG A 304 20.43 10.48 9.81
N GLU A 305 19.94 11.40 9.00
CA GLU A 305 20.37 12.81 9.04
C GLU A 305 20.06 13.44 10.41
N LEU A 306 18.93 13.08 10.99
CA LEU A 306 18.44 13.59 12.27
C LEU A 306 19.01 12.85 13.49
N ALA A 307 19.72 11.73 13.29
CA ALA A 307 20.19 10.85 14.36
C ALA A 307 21.02 11.55 15.46
N PRO A 308 21.90 12.53 15.16
CA PRO A 308 22.62 13.26 16.21
C PRO A 308 21.70 14.07 17.12
N GLU A 309 20.67 14.72 16.57
CA GLU A 309 19.69 15.50 17.34
C GLU A 309 18.74 14.59 18.10
N ALA A 310 18.21 13.55 17.45
CA ALA A 310 17.37 12.53 18.09
C ALA A 310 18.08 11.91 19.31
N SER A 311 19.37 11.58 19.17
CA SER A 311 20.20 11.06 20.26
C SER A 311 20.35 12.05 21.41
N ARG A 312 20.58 13.34 21.12
CA ARG A 312 20.65 14.39 22.16
C ARG A 312 19.33 14.56 22.92
N ARG A 313 18.20 14.32 22.26
CA ARG A 313 16.86 14.48 22.85
C ARG A 313 16.29 13.19 23.43
N GLY A 314 17.00 12.07 23.35
CA GLY A 314 16.50 10.77 23.78
C GLY A 314 15.32 10.25 22.96
N VAL A 315 15.21 10.69 21.70
CA VAL A 315 14.12 10.32 20.79
C VAL A 315 14.58 9.20 19.86
N THR A 316 13.71 8.22 19.64
CA THR A 316 13.89 7.21 18.59
C THR A 316 13.01 7.54 17.38
N LEU A 317 13.58 7.44 16.19
CA LEU A 317 12.88 7.56 14.91
C LEU A 317 13.09 6.25 14.12
N ASP A 318 12.02 5.51 13.85
CA ASP A 318 12.08 4.24 13.12
C ASP A 318 11.09 4.23 11.93
N ALA A 319 11.44 3.52 10.87
CA ALA A 319 10.57 3.25 9.74
C ALA A 319 10.48 1.74 9.47
N VAL A 320 9.27 1.24 9.23
CA VAL A 320 9.00 -0.19 9.02
C VAL A 320 7.88 -0.38 8.00
N GLN A 321 7.97 -1.44 7.20
CA GLN A 321 6.86 -1.89 6.36
C GLN A 321 6.17 -3.08 7.00
N ALA A 322 4.85 -3.12 6.92
CA ALA A 322 4.07 -4.33 7.19
C ALA A 322 3.37 -4.77 5.90
N GLU A 323 3.75 -5.94 5.39
CA GLU A 323 3.10 -6.58 4.26
C GLU A 323 2.17 -7.70 4.77
N PHE A 324 0.87 -7.43 4.82
CA PHE A 324 -0.12 -8.40 5.26
C PHE A 324 -0.53 -9.35 4.15
N LEU A 325 -0.82 -10.60 4.52
CA LEU A 325 -1.51 -11.52 3.63
C LEU A 325 -2.93 -11.01 3.40
N ARG A 326 -3.28 -10.64 2.16
CA ARG A 326 -4.62 -10.15 1.82
C ARG A 326 -5.69 -11.19 2.16
N GLU A 327 -5.43 -12.47 1.93
CA GLU A 327 -6.36 -13.54 2.30
C GLU A 327 -6.66 -13.57 3.80
N PHE A 328 -5.69 -13.20 4.66
CA PHE A 328 -5.91 -13.03 6.09
C PHE A 328 -6.77 -11.79 6.39
N LEU A 329 -6.45 -10.64 5.77
CA LEU A 329 -7.23 -9.40 5.97
C LEU A 329 -8.67 -9.53 5.49
N LEU A 330 -8.92 -10.26 4.41
CA LEU A 330 -10.26 -10.46 3.86
C LEU A 330 -11.05 -11.54 4.62
N GLY A 331 -10.37 -12.46 5.28
CA GLY A 331 -10.96 -13.62 5.90
C GLY A 331 -11.29 -14.73 4.90
N PRO A 332 -11.48 -15.98 5.38
CA PRO A 332 -11.57 -17.16 4.54
C PRO A 332 -12.79 -17.16 3.61
N GLY A 333 -13.91 -16.56 4.04
CA GLY A 333 -15.13 -16.48 3.23
C GLY A 333 -14.92 -15.65 1.96
N ASN A 334 -14.42 -14.42 2.13
CA ASN A 334 -14.12 -13.53 1.00
C ASN A 334 -12.99 -14.09 0.14
N ALA A 335 -11.91 -14.62 0.72
CA ALA A 335 -10.84 -15.27 -0.04
C ALA A 335 -11.36 -16.44 -0.91
N ALA A 336 -12.31 -17.24 -0.41
CA ALA A 336 -12.93 -18.32 -1.17
C ALA A 336 -13.85 -17.84 -2.31
N VAL A 337 -14.40 -16.63 -2.22
CA VAL A 337 -15.12 -15.99 -3.33
C VAL A 337 -14.12 -15.54 -4.40
N LEU A 338 -13.01 -14.93 -3.99
CA LEU A 338 -11.97 -14.42 -4.89
C LEU A 338 -11.23 -15.52 -5.66
N SER A 339 -11.15 -16.73 -5.11
CA SER A 339 -10.53 -17.88 -5.80
C SER A 339 -11.39 -18.46 -6.93
N ARG A 340 -12.63 -17.99 -7.09
CA ARG A 340 -13.54 -18.43 -8.17
C ARG A 340 -13.55 -17.41 -9.32
N PRO A 341 -13.84 -17.85 -10.56
CA PRO A 341 -14.01 -16.92 -11.68
C PRO A 341 -15.06 -15.84 -11.38
N GLY A 342 -14.80 -14.61 -11.83
CA GLY A 342 -15.70 -13.48 -11.62
C GLY A 342 -15.05 -12.14 -11.94
N THR A 343 -15.88 -11.12 -12.17
CA THR A 343 -15.46 -9.78 -12.61
C THR A 343 -15.60 -8.70 -11.54
N GLY A 344 -16.42 -8.94 -10.50
CA GLY A 344 -16.66 -8.00 -9.40
C GLY A 344 -15.61 -8.01 -8.31
N TRP A 345 -15.92 -7.39 -7.16
CA TRP A 345 -15.12 -7.45 -5.93
C TRP A 345 -15.98 -7.82 -4.72
N ILE A 346 -15.35 -8.30 -3.65
CA ILE A 346 -16.03 -8.60 -2.38
C ILE A 346 -16.25 -7.33 -1.58
N GLU A 347 -17.22 -7.33 -0.67
CA GLU A 347 -17.30 -6.33 0.40
C GLU A 347 -16.53 -6.84 1.64
N PRO A 348 -15.64 -6.04 2.25
CA PRO A 348 -15.00 -6.42 3.50
C PRO A 348 -16.03 -6.69 4.61
N ASP A 349 -15.86 -7.75 5.38
CA ASP A 349 -16.73 -8.02 6.55
C ASP A 349 -16.45 -6.97 7.65
N PRO A 350 -17.42 -6.11 8.01
CA PRO A 350 -17.19 -5.05 9.00
C PRO A 350 -16.81 -5.57 10.39
N ALA A 351 -17.30 -6.75 10.79
CA ALA A 351 -16.94 -7.33 12.08
C ALA A 351 -15.48 -7.80 12.08
N TRP A 352 -15.07 -8.45 10.99
CA TRP A 352 -13.68 -8.85 10.80
C TRP A 352 -12.72 -7.66 10.72
N VAL A 353 -13.13 -6.58 10.04
CA VAL A 353 -12.36 -5.32 10.00
C VAL A 353 -12.20 -4.70 11.39
N ASP A 354 -13.26 -4.71 12.23
CA ASP A 354 -13.17 -4.24 13.62
C ASP A 354 -12.20 -5.09 14.45
N ASP A 355 -12.27 -6.42 14.30
CA ASP A 355 -11.38 -7.35 14.99
C ASP A 355 -9.91 -7.14 14.59
N LEU A 356 -9.63 -7.00 13.28
CA LEU A 356 -8.29 -6.70 12.77
C LEU A 356 -7.76 -5.35 13.27
N ALA A 357 -8.59 -4.31 13.27
CA ALA A 357 -8.21 -3.00 13.76
C ALA A 357 -7.88 -3.01 15.27
N ARG A 358 -8.64 -3.77 16.07
CA ARG A 358 -8.33 -4.00 17.49
C ARG A 358 -7.04 -4.79 17.65
N ALA A 359 -6.82 -5.83 16.85
CA ALA A 359 -5.58 -6.60 16.86
C ALA A 359 -4.36 -5.73 16.51
N CYS A 360 -4.47 -4.81 15.54
CA CYS A 360 -3.45 -3.80 15.27
C CYS A 360 -3.19 -2.94 16.51
N ARG A 361 -4.23 -2.33 17.10
CA ARG A 361 -4.09 -1.52 18.32
C ARG A 361 -3.40 -2.30 19.45
N ASP A 362 -3.86 -3.52 19.71
CA ASP A 362 -3.36 -4.36 20.81
C ASP A 362 -1.90 -4.80 20.55
N ALA A 363 -1.53 -5.11 19.30
CA ALA A 363 -0.15 -5.38 18.91
C ALA A 363 0.75 -4.15 19.13
N TRP A 364 0.27 -2.95 18.79
CA TRP A 364 1.04 -1.73 19.03
C TRP A 364 1.12 -1.36 20.52
N ASP A 365 0.13 -1.73 21.33
CA ASP A 365 0.18 -1.58 22.79
C ASP A 365 1.22 -2.50 23.43
N GLU A 366 1.26 -3.76 23.00
CA GLU A 366 2.28 -4.70 23.44
C GLU A 366 3.68 -4.25 23.00
N TYR A 367 3.82 -3.74 21.77
CA TYR A 367 5.09 -3.19 21.29
C TYR A 367 5.55 -2.00 22.14
N ARG A 368 4.67 -1.03 22.42
CA ARG A 368 4.96 0.12 23.28
C ARG A 368 5.42 -0.31 24.66
N ALA A 369 4.77 -1.30 25.26
CA ALA A 369 5.16 -1.85 26.56
C ALA A 369 6.55 -2.50 26.52
N ALA A 370 6.84 -3.26 25.46
CA ALA A 370 8.10 -3.98 25.29
C ALA A 370 9.31 -3.07 25.08
N VAL A 371 9.13 -1.87 24.52
CA VAL A 371 10.23 -0.92 24.26
C VAL A 371 10.34 0.21 25.29
N ALA A 372 9.38 0.31 26.22
CA ALA A 372 9.41 1.26 27.33
C ALA A 372 10.20 0.75 28.54
N GLY A 373 10.35 -0.58 28.68
CA GLY A 373 11.23 -1.24 29.65
C GLY A 373 12.65 -1.38 29.12
#